data_AF-A0AAV5UPR5-F1
#
_entry.id   AF-A0AAV5UPR5-F1
#
_cell.length_a   1.000
_cell.length_b   1.000
_cell.length_c   1.000
_cell.angle_alpha   90.00
_cell.angle_beta   90.00
_cell.angle_gamma   90.00
#
_symmetry.space_group_name_H-M   'P 1'
#
loop_
_entity.id
_entity.type
_entity.pdbx_description
1 polymer ?
#
loop_
_entity_poly.entity_id
_entity_poly.type
_entity_poly.pdbx_seq_one_letter_code
_entity_poly.pdbx_strand_id
1 'polypeptide(L)'
;MKLKATSSEQKPSHSTTSQVSLLSPLRSAAKSLTKCVRSQNEEEMVHTSSLLKSKLPTAEEMAGPASVEVRKAATEFITFLNKSVTPFHAVQECATRLKAAGFEELKECEQWAVQPKKKYFVTKNRSAILAFAVGGAYKPGNGFSVVVGHTDSPCLKGEADLETAGRQVHPVGVLHVRWRHLAHLVR
;
A
#
# COMPACT_ATOMS: atom_id res chain seq x y z
N MET A 1 48.91 -32.85 -31.18
CA MET A 1 48.98 -32.56 -32.62
C MET A 1 48.43 -31.16 -32.85
N LYS A 2 49.22 -30.29 -33.48
CA LYS A 2 48.81 -28.99 -34.06
C LYS A 2 47.68 -29.23 -35.08
N LEU A 3 46.75 -28.31 -35.29
CA LEU A 3 46.88 -27.26 -36.31
C LEU A 3 45.93 -26.06 -36.07
N LYS A 4 46.35 -24.96 -36.67
CA LYS A 4 45.96 -23.55 -36.52
C LYS A 4 45.65 -23.01 -37.93
N ALA A 5 44.65 -22.14 -38.07
CA ALA A 5 44.52 -21.09 -39.10
C ALA A 5 43.26 -20.27 -38.73
N THR A 6 43.24 -18.96 -38.40
CA THR A 6 43.73 -17.68 -38.98
C THR A 6 43.16 -17.32 -40.35
N SER A 7 42.35 -16.25 -40.43
CA SER A 7 42.54 -15.06 -41.32
C SER A 7 41.35 -14.08 -41.17
N SER A 8 41.58 -12.83 -40.72
CA SER A 8 41.61 -11.57 -41.52
C SER A 8 40.22 -11.04 -41.89
N GLU A 9 39.62 -10.06 -41.19
CA GLU A 9 39.91 -8.61 -41.20
C GLU A 9 39.71 -7.92 -42.57
N GLN A 10 38.74 -6.99 -42.65
CA GLN A 10 38.91 -5.69 -43.31
C GLN A 10 37.74 -4.73 -43.02
N LYS A 11 38.11 -3.51 -42.61
CA LYS A 11 37.29 -2.29 -42.45
C LYS A 11 37.40 -1.45 -43.73
N PRO A 12 36.47 -0.52 -43.99
CA PRO A 12 36.91 0.72 -44.63
C PRO A 12 36.43 2.00 -43.92
N SER A 13 37.17 3.06 -44.23
CA SER A 13 37.24 4.37 -43.60
C SER A 13 36.53 5.49 -44.38
N HIS A 14 36.18 6.54 -43.64
CA HIS A 14 35.83 7.95 -43.96
C HIS A 14 36.03 8.51 -45.39
N SER A 15 35.11 9.36 -45.86
CA SER A 15 35.37 10.78 -46.21
C SER A 15 34.08 11.59 -46.49
N THR A 16 34.24 12.91 -46.54
CA THR A 16 33.34 14.03 -46.26
C THR A 16 32.67 14.63 -47.51
N THR A 17 31.58 15.41 -47.33
CA THR A 17 31.35 16.77 -47.93
C THR A 17 30.02 16.99 -48.68
N SER A 18 29.32 18.03 -48.21
CA SER A 18 28.35 18.91 -48.89
C SER A 18 27.06 18.36 -49.47
N GLN A 19 25.93 18.68 -48.82
CA GLN A 19 24.85 19.50 -49.40
C GLN A 19 23.97 20.05 -48.27
N VAL A 20 24.24 21.29 -47.85
CA VAL A 20 23.32 22.11 -47.05
C VAL A 20 22.88 23.26 -47.93
N SER A 21 21.68 23.19 -48.49
CA SER A 21 20.88 24.32 -48.95
C SER A 21 19.53 23.76 -49.39
N LEU A 22 18.43 24.49 -49.17
CA LEU A 22 17.03 24.22 -49.60
C LEU A 22 15.99 23.79 -48.54
N LEU A 23 16.16 24.11 -47.24
CA LEU A 23 15.07 23.90 -46.25
C LEU A 23 14.87 25.08 -45.26
N SER A 24 15.10 26.32 -45.69
CA SER A 24 14.88 27.52 -44.87
C SER A 24 13.46 28.16 -44.94
N PRO A 25 12.64 28.03 -46.01
CA PRO A 25 11.32 28.67 -46.00
C PRO A 25 10.23 27.95 -45.17
N LEU A 26 10.38 26.64 -44.91
CA LEU A 26 9.34 25.83 -44.26
C LEU A 26 9.29 25.94 -42.72
N ARG A 27 10.27 26.57 -42.06
CA ARG A 27 10.26 26.74 -40.59
C ARG A 27 9.48 27.96 -40.11
N SER A 28 9.21 28.94 -40.97
CA SER A 28 8.54 30.18 -40.56
C SER A 28 7.02 30.00 -40.43
N ALA A 29 6.40 29.26 -41.36
CA ALA A 29 4.96 28.98 -41.33
C ALA A 29 4.53 28.11 -40.13
N ALA A 30 5.37 27.14 -39.72
CA ALA A 30 5.09 26.26 -38.59
C ALA A 30 5.10 26.99 -37.23
N LYS A 31 5.88 28.05 -37.08
CA LYS A 31 5.93 28.87 -35.85
C LYS A 31 4.74 29.82 -35.70
N SER A 32 4.19 30.30 -36.81
CA SER A 32 3.02 31.18 -36.78
C SER A 32 1.74 30.42 -36.40
N LEU A 33 1.57 29.20 -36.94
CA LEU A 33 0.44 28.33 -36.64
C LEU A 33 0.45 27.80 -35.20
N THR A 34 1.62 27.46 -34.65
CA THR A 34 1.72 27.05 -33.22
C THR A 34 1.43 28.18 -32.24
N LYS A 35 1.69 29.44 -32.61
CA LYS A 35 1.36 30.61 -31.77
C LYS A 35 -0.14 30.91 -31.77
N CYS A 36 -0.81 30.73 -32.91
CA CYS A 36 -2.26 30.90 -33.04
C CYS A 36 -3.04 29.82 -32.26
N VAL A 37 -2.64 28.54 -32.38
CA VAL A 37 -3.26 27.42 -31.66
C VAL A 37 -3.05 27.53 -30.14
N ARG A 38 -1.89 28.04 -29.70
CA ARG A 38 -1.61 28.25 -28.27
C ARG A 38 -2.44 29.37 -27.65
N SER A 39 -2.69 30.45 -28.41
CA SER A 39 -3.51 31.57 -27.94
C SER A 39 -5.01 31.23 -27.88
N GLN A 40 -5.52 30.39 -28.79
CA GLN A 40 -6.93 29.99 -28.75
C GLN A 40 -7.23 28.97 -27.65
N ASN A 41 -6.26 28.13 -27.28
CA ASN A 41 -6.43 27.17 -26.18
C ASN A 41 -6.34 27.81 -24.77
N GLU A 42 -5.63 28.93 -24.60
CA GLU A 42 -5.52 29.59 -23.28
C GLU A 42 -6.84 30.27 -22.87
N GLU A 43 -7.58 30.88 -23.80
CA GLU A 43 -8.89 31.49 -23.53
C GLU A 43 -9.97 30.44 -23.20
N GLU A 44 -9.98 29.31 -23.92
CA GLU A 44 -10.93 28.20 -23.69
C GLU A 44 -10.63 27.46 -22.38
N MET A 45 -9.35 27.33 -22.00
CA MET A 45 -8.91 26.71 -20.74
C MET A 45 -9.24 27.56 -19.51
N VAL A 46 -9.19 28.90 -19.61
CA VAL A 46 -9.60 29.78 -18.50
C VAL A 46 -11.13 29.73 -18.31
N HIS A 47 -11.90 29.72 -19.40
CA HIS A 47 -13.37 29.67 -19.33
C HIS A 47 -13.90 28.32 -18.82
N THR A 48 -13.30 27.21 -19.24
CA THR A 48 -13.64 25.86 -18.74
C THR A 48 -13.19 25.63 -17.30
N SER A 49 -12.06 26.20 -16.86
CA SER A 49 -11.62 26.12 -15.47
C SER A 49 -12.55 26.83 -14.49
N SER A 50 -13.14 27.96 -14.90
CA SER A 50 -14.13 28.72 -14.13
C SER A 50 -15.43 27.93 -13.93
N LEU A 51 -15.90 27.28 -14.99
CA LEU A 51 -17.09 26.41 -14.98
C LEU A 51 -16.90 25.08 -14.24
N LEU A 52 -15.68 24.54 -14.22
CA LEU A 52 -15.33 23.36 -13.42
C LEU A 52 -15.14 23.71 -11.94
N LYS A 53 -14.68 24.92 -11.62
CA LYS A 53 -14.58 25.40 -10.24
C LYS A 53 -15.95 25.61 -9.58
N SER A 54 -16.96 25.99 -10.37
CA SER A 54 -18.34 26.20 -9.87
C SER A 54 -19.18 24.93 -9.79
N LYS A 55 -18.66 23.79 -10.27
CA LYS A 55 -19.31 22.47 -10.22
C LYS A 55 -18.61 21.45 -9.35
N LEU A 56 -17.50 21.82 -8.69
CA LEU A 56 -16.99 21.02 -7.58
C LEU A 56 -17.84 21.36 -6.35
N PRO A 57 -18.54 20.37 -5.76
CA PRO A 57 -19.25 20.61 -4.51
C PRO A 57 -18.24 21.10 -3.48
N THR A 58 -18.58 22.19 -2.79
CA THR A 58 -17.79 22.73 -1.69
C THR A 58 -17.61 21.65 -0.61
N ALA A 59 -16.54 21.73 0.18
CA ALA A 59 -16.21 20.73 1.21
C ALA A 59 -17.36 20.45 2.19
N GLU A 60 -18.30 21.38 2.30
CA GLU A 60 -19.53 21.32 3.10
C GLU A 60 -20.67 20.54 2.40
N GLU A 61 -20.79 20.56 1.07
CA GLU A 61 -21.79 19.75 0.34
C GLU A 61 -21.39 18.27 0.20
N MET A 62 -20.09 17.97 0.25
CA MET A 62 -19.58 16.59 0.31
C MET A 62 -19.80 15.94 1.68
N ALA A 63 -20.28 16.69 2.66
CA ALA A 63 -20.49 16.26 4.04
C ALA A 63 -21.91 15.73 4.30
N GLY A 64 -22.44 14.86 3.42
CA GLY A 64 -23.63 14.07 3.78
C GLY A 64 -23.34 13.20 5.01
N PRO A 65 -24.35 12.79 5.81
CA PRO A 65 -24.14 12.03 7.06
C PRO A 65 -23.20 10.84 6.84
N ALA A 66 -23.45 10.04 5.79
CA ALA A 66 -22.61 8.90 5.40
C ALA A 66 -21.11 9.21 5.27
N SER A 67 -20.75 10.42 4.82
CA SER A 67 -19.35 10.83 4.69
C SER A 67 -18.68 11.10 6.05
N VAL A 68 -19.45 11.51 7.06
CA VAL A 68 -18.99 11.76 8.43
C VAL A 68 -18.73 10.43 9.15
N GLU A 69 -19.63 9.46 9.03
CA GLU A 69 -19.40 8.12 9.60
C GLU A 69 -18.21 7.43 8.95
N VAL A 70 -18.05 7.55 7.62
CA VAL A 70 -16.89 7.00 6.91
C VAL A 70 -15.58 7.64 7.38
N ARG A 71 -15.55 8.97 7.52
CA ARG A 71 -14.37 9.68 8.06
C ARG A 71 -14.05 9.22 9.48
N LYS A 72 -15.05 9.10 10.34
CA LYS A 72 -14.88 8.61 11.72
C LYS A 72 -14.30 7.20 11.75
N ALA A 73 -14.86 6.27 10.97
CA ALA A 73 -14.37 4.90 10.87
C ALA A 73 -12.91 4.85 10.37
N ALA A 74 -12.58 5.68 9.38
CA ALA A 74 -11.20 5.80 8.87
C ALA A 74 -10.23 6.31 9.94
N THR A 75 -10.61 7.33 10.71
CA THR A 75 -9.78 7.86 11.81
C THR A 75 -9.57 6.83 12.92
N GLU A 76 -10.62 6.08 13.29
CA GLU A 76 -10.52 5.00 14.28
C GLU A 76 -9.62 3.84 13.79
N PHE A 77 -9.69 3.53 12.49
CA PHE A 77 -8.82 2.53 11.87
C PHE A 77 -7.36 2.98 11.82
N ILE A 78 -7.08 4.24 11.45
CA ILE A 78 -5.71 4.80 11.51
C ILE A 78 -5.17 4.74 12.94
N THR A 79 -6.01 5.07 13.93
CA THR A 79 -5.65 4.98 15.35
C THR A 79 -5.32 3.54 15.75
N PHE A 80 -6.06 2.56 15.24
CA PHE A 80 -5.76 1.14 15.44
C PHE A 80 -4.40 0.75 14.84
N LEU A 81 -4.15 1.14 13.58
CA LEU A 81 -2.89 0.82 12.88
C LEU A 81 -1.68 1.41 13.61
N ASN A 82 -1.76 2.66 14.06
CA ASN A 82 -0.67 3.32 14.79
C ASN A 82 -0.32 2.60 16.11
N LYS A 83 -1.29 1.95 16.74
CA LYS A 83 -1.06 1.14 17.95
C LYS A 83 -0.61 -0.29 17.63
N SER A 84 -0.76 -0.76 16.40
CA SER A 84 -0.62 -2.16 16.00
C SER A 84 0.65 -2.40 15.18
N VAL A 85 1.79 -1.92 15.66
CA VAL A 85 3.08 -1.95 14.93
C VAL A 85 3.67 -3.35 14.74
N THR A 86 3.26 -4.32 15.57
CA THR A 86 3.61 -5.74 15.40
C THR A 86 2.35 -6.60 15.61
N PRO A 87 2.35 -7.88 15.19
CA PRO A 87 1.21 -8.78 15.43
C PRO A 87 0.83 -8.88 16.92
N PHE A 88 1.81 -8.79 17.82
CA PHE A 88 1.59 -8.78 19.26
C PHE A 88 0.83 -7.53 19.72
N HIS A 89 1.21 -6.35 19.20
CA HIS A 89 0.49 -5.12 19.50
C HIS A 89 -0.92 -5.12 18.91
N ALA A 90 -1.09 -5.67 17.70
CA ALA A 90 -2.40 -5.83 17.07
C ALA A 90 -3.35 -6.66 17.95
N VAL A 91 -2.89 -7.83 18.42
CA VAL A 91 -3.66 -8.68 19.34
C VAL A 91 -3.96 -7.98 20.66
N GLN A 92 -2.98 -7.24 21.22
CA GLN A 92 -3.18 -6.52 22.47
C GLN A 92 -4.24 -5.41 22.34
N GLU A 93 -4.23 -4.64 21.25
CA GLU A 93 -5.24 -3.62 20.98
C GLU A 93 -6.62 -4.26 20.75
N CYS A 94 -6.69 -5.37 20.00
CA CYS A 94 -7.92 -6.14 19.85
C CYS A 94 -8.48 -6.62 21.20
N ALA A 95 -7.63 -7.22 22.06
CA ALA A 95 -8.03 -7.68 23.38
C ALA A 95 -8.54 -6.52 24.26
N THR A 96 -7.89 -5.36 24.19
CA THR A 96 -8.31 -4.15 24.93
C THR A 96 -9.70 -3.69 24.50
N ARG A 97 -9.95 -3.63 23.18
CA ARG A 97 -11.26 -3.26 22.62
C ARG A 97 -12.34 -4.28 22.95
N LEU A 98 -12.02 -5.57 22.88
CA LEU A 98 -12.95 -6.65 23.24
C LEU A 98 -13.34 -6.60 24.71
N LYS A 99 -12.38 -6.37 25.61
CA LYS A 99 -12.66 -6.16 27.05
C LYS A 99 -13.57 -4.96 27.27
N ALA A 100 -13.30 -3.83 26.60
CA ALA A 100 -14.16 -2.65 26.67
C ALA A 100 -15.58 -2.91 26.13
N ALA A 101 -15.75 -3.83 25.18
CA ALA A 101 -17.04 -4.28 24.65
C ALA A 101 -17.74 -5.36 25.50
N GLY A 102 -17.18 -5.69 26.66
CA GLY A 102 -17.73 -6.66 27.62
C GLY A 102 -17.46 -8.13 27.28
N PHE A 103 -16.39 -8.41 26.53
CA PHE A 103 -15.94 -9.79 26.31
C PHE A 103 -15.07 -10.29 27.47
N GLU A 104 -15.27 -11.55 27.85
CA GLU A 104 -14.48 -12.25 28.86
C GLU A 104 -13.30 -13.00 28.23
N GLU A 105 -12.12 -12.91 28.83
CA GLU A 105 -10.92 -13.61 28.36
C GLU A 105 -10.93 -15.07 28.85
N LEU A 106 -10.85 -16.02 27.92
CA LEU A 106 -10.65 -17.44 28.22
C LEU A 106 -9.17 -17.81 28.06
N LYS A 107 -8.66 -18.66 28.95
CA LYS A 107 -7.31 -19.22 28.85
C LYS A 107 -7.32 -20.52 28.05
N GLU A 108 -6.38 -20.65 27.10
CA GLU A 108 -6.27 -21.84 26.23
C GLU A 108 -6.08 -23.14 27.02
N CYS A 109 -5.41 -23.08 28.18
CA CYS A 109 -5.11 -24.24 29.01
C CYS A 109 -6.21 -24.64 30.00
N GLU A 110 -7.31 -23.89 30.07
CA GLU A 110 -8.40 -24.13 31.03
C GLU A 110 -9.61 -24.77 30.35
N GLN A 111 -10.42 -25.49 31.12
CA GLN A 111 -11.69 -26.01 30.63
C GLN A 111 -12.71 -24.88 30.50
N TRP A 112 -13.34 -24.75 29.32
CA TRP A 112 -14.26 -23.65 29.04
C TRP A 112 -15.71 -24.01 29.36
N ALA A 113 -16.35 -23.20 30.20
CA ALA A 113 -17.79 -23.24 30.44
C ALA A 113 -18.48 -22.13 29.63
N VAL A 114 -18.71 -22.38 28.34
CA VAL A 114 -19.32 -21.42 27.41
C VAL A 114 -20.83 -21.35 27.64
N GLN A 115 -21.35 -20.15 27.92
CA GLN A 115 -22.78 -19.94 28.18
C GLN A 115 -23.47 -19.11 27.08
N PRO A 116 -24.75 -19.37 26.78
CA PRO A 116 -25.56 -18.50 25.93
C PRO A 116 -25.61 -17.06 26.45
N LYS A 117 -25.75 -16.09 25.53
CA LYS A 117 -25.78 -14.64 25.81
C LYS A 117 -24.46 -14.06 26.36
N LYS A 118 -23.39 -14.84 26.45
CA LYS A 118 -22.06 -14.36 26.82
C LYS A 118 -21.16 -14.17 25.60
N LYS A 119 -20.09 -13.40 25.78
CA LYS A 119 -19.10 -13.08 24.76
C LYS A 119 -17.71 -13.38 25.31
N TYR A 120 -16.89 -14.04 24.51
CA TYR A 120 -15.60 -14.54 24.94
C TYR A 120 -14.53 -14.27 23.90
N PHE A 121 -13.28 -14.17 24.33
CA PHE A 121 -12.15 -14.22 23.44
C PHE A 121 -11.00 -15.02 24.03
N VAL A 122 -10.17 -15.60 23.17
CA VAL A 122 -8.96 -16.34 23.53
C VAL A 122 -7.81 -15.81 22.68
N THR A 123 -6.62 -15.77 23.27
CA THR A 123 -5.38 -15.43 22.53
C THR A 123 -4.48 -16.64 22.49
N LYS A 124 -3.83 -16.85 21.33
CA LYS A 124 -2.85 -17.92 21.11
C LYS A 124 -1.50 -17.30 20.80
N ASN A 125 -0.47 -17.71 21.55
CA ASN A 125 0.90 -17.17 21.46
C ASN A 125 1.00 -15.63 21.50
N ARG A 126 -0.04 -14.94 21.98
CA ARG A 126 -0.21 -13.48 21.95
C ARG A 126 -0.15 -12.84 20.55
N SER A 127 -0.12 -13.63 19.48
CA SER A 127 -0.06 -13.15 18.09
C SER A 127 -1.29 -13.50 17.27
N ALA A 128 -2.14 -14.40 17.77
CA ALA A 128 -3.47 -14.69 17.23
C ALA A 128 -4.57 -14.47 18.29
N ILE A 129 -5.75 -14.07 17.83
CA ILE A 129 -6.92 -13.85 18.67
C ILE A 129 -8.17 -14.42 18.01
N LEU A 130 -9.02 -15.08 18.81
CA LEU A 130 -10.34 -15.56 18.41
C LEU A 130 -11.37 -14.97 19.37
N ALA A 131 -12.37 -14.27 18.84
CA ALA A 131 -13.47 -13.71 19.61
C ALA A 131 -14.80 -14.26 19.10
N PHE A 132 -15.70 -14.62 20.00
CA PHE A 132 -17.00 -15.16 19.65
C PHE A 132 -18.08 -14.72 20.66
N ALA A 133 -19.28 -14.49 20.15
CA ALA A 133 -20.46 -14.17 20.95
C ALA A 133 -21.50 -15.28 20.80
N VAL A 134 -21.98 -15.81 21.91
CA VAL A 134 -22.92 -16.94 21.92
C VAL A 134 -24.34 -16.41 21.89
N GLY A 135 -25.06 -16.70 20.81
CA GLY A 135 -26.46 -16.29 20.65
C GLY A 135 -27.35 -16.85 21.78
N GLY A 136 -28.37 -16.09 22.19
CA GLY A 136 -29.24 -16.51 23.30
C GLY A 136 -30.05 -17.78 23.05
N ALA A 137 -30.31 -18.12 21.79
CA ALA A 137 -31.00 -19.34 21.36
C ALA A 137 -30.03 -20.43 20.87
N TYR A 138 -28.72 -20.24 21.07
CA TYR A 138 -27.72 -21.22 20.66
C TYR A 138 -27.93 -22.56 21.38
N LYS A 139 -27.86 -23.65 20.62
CA LYS A 139 -27.84 -25.02 21.10
C LYS A 139 -26.67 -25.76 20.44
N PRO A 140 -26.05 -26.75 21.11
CA PRO A 140 -25.06 -27.61 20.47
C PRO A 140 -25.62 -28.20 19.17
N GLY A 141 -24.88 -28.06 18.07
CA GLY A 141 -25.31 -28.45 16.72
C GLY A 141 -25.80 -27.29 15.84
N ASN A 142 -26.01 -26.09 16.40
CA ASN A 142 -26.26 -24.90 15.59
C ASN A 142 -25.00 -24.47 14.81
N GLY A 143 -25.20 -23.74 13.70
CA GLY A 143 -24.10 -23.22 12.88
C GLY A 143 -23.38 -22.00 13.46
N PHE A 144 -22.33 -21.56 12.75
CA PHE A 144 -21.49 -20.41 13.11
C PHE A 144 -21.45 -19.38 11.98
N SER A 145 -21.40 -18.10 12.33
CA SER A 145 -21.07 -17.01 11.41
C SER A 145 -19.65 -16.54 11.71
N VAL A 146 -18.73 -16.66 10.75
CA VAL A 146 -17.29 -16.47 10.97
C VAL A 146 -16.73 -15.45 10.00
N VAL A 147 -15.91 -14.53 10.51
CA VAL A 147 -15.08 -13.61 9.73
C VAL A 147 -13.63 -13.87 10.11
N VAL A 148 -12.74 -13.99 9.13
CA VAL A 148 -11.34 -14.34 9.32
C VAL A 148 -10.44 -13.29 8.68
N GLY A 149 -9.36 -12.95 9.38
CA GLY A 149 -8.25 -12.11 8.90
C GLY A 149 -6.94 -12.55 9.53
N HIS A 150 -5.84 -11.89 9.17
CA HIS A 150 -4.52 -12.16 9.72
C HIS A 150 -3.94 -10.90 10.37
N THR A 151 -3.16 -11.08 11.44
CA THR A 151 -2.60 -9.98 12.25
C THR A 151 -1.19 -9.57 11.83
N ASP A 152 -0.55 -10.36 10.98
CA ASP A 152 0.78 -10.13 10.47
C ASP A 152 0.76 -9.35 9.16
N SER A 153 1.82 -8.59 8.96
CA SER A 153 2.09 -7.90 7.71
C SER A 153 3.55 -8.15 7.33
N PRO A 154 3.88 -8.13 6.03
CA PRO A 154 5.25 -8.27 5.58
C PRO A 154 6.20 -7.29 6.28
N CYS A 155 7.25 -7.82 6.92
CA CYS A 155 8.19 -7.00 7.69
C CYS A 155 9.61 -7.57 7.67
N LEU A 156 10.57 -6.73 8.05
CA LEU A 156 11.95 -7.16 8.30
C LEU A 156 12.06 -7.60 9.77
N LYS A 157 12.55 -8.80 9.99
CA LYS A 157 12.80 -9.32 11.34
C LYS A 157 14.30 -9.28 11.63
N GLY A 158 14.67 -8.65 12.75
CA GLY A 158 16.05 -8.67 13.25
C GLY A 158 16.40 -10.02 13.89
N GLU A 159 17.65 -10.42 13.75
CA GLU A 159 18.21 -11.60 14.42
C GLU A 159 18.64 -11.25 15.85
N ALA A 160 18.54 -12.23 16.77
CA ALA A 160 18.72 -12.00 18.21
C ALA A 160 20.20 -11.92 18.64
N ASP A 161 21.14 -12.24 17.75
CA ASP A 161 22.57 -12.21 18.02
C ASP A 161 23.17 -10.91 17.49
N LEU A 162 23.31 -9.92 18.37
CA LEU A 162 23.83 -8.59 18.04
C LEU A 162 25.22 -8.39 18.65
N GLU A 163 26.14 -9.32 18.40
CA GLU A 163 27.56 -9.03 18.51
C GLU A 163 28.09 -8.57 17.15
N THR A 164 28.14 -7.24 17.01
CA THR A 164 28.81 -6.43 15.99
C THR A 164 29.58 -7.16 14.85
N ALA A 165 28.88 -7.70 13.85
CA ALA A 165 29.43 -7.96 12.51
C ALA A 165 28.31 -8.20 11.47
N GLY A 166 27.91 -7.15 10.73
CA GLY A 166 26.99 -7.27 9.60
C GLY A 166 25.52 -7.47 9.99
N ARG A 167 24.72 -6.40 9.90
CA ARG A 167 23.29 -6.42 10.26
C ARG A 167 22.51 -7.34 9.31
N GLN A 168 22.26 -8.58 9.73
CA GLN A 168 21.41 -9.51 8.99
C GLN A 168 19.96 -9.29 9.40
N VAL A 169 19.11 -8.98 8.41
CA VAL A 169 17.66 -8.85 8.57
C VAL A 169 16.99 -9.83 7.64
N HIS A 170 16.08 -10.62 8.18
CA HIS A 170 15.38 -11.64 7.41
C HIS A 170 14.03 -11.07 6.94
N PRO A 171 13.76 -11.04 5.63
CA PRO A 171 12.46 -10.62 5.14
C PRO A 171 11.41 -11.69 5.46
N VAL A 172 10.30 -11.27 6.07
CA VAL A 172 9.13 -12.11 6.30
C VAL A 172 8.02 -11.59 5.40
N GLY A 173 7.60 -12.40 4.41
CA GLY A 173 6.46 -12.09 3.53
C GLY A 173 6.65 -10.92 2.54
N VAL A 174 7.86 -10.38 2.36
CA VAL A 174 8.09 -9.16 1.55
C VAL A 174 8.15 -9.47 0.04
N LEU A 175 7.32 -8.78 -0.76
CA LEU A 175 7.49 -8.74 -2.22
C LEU A 175 8.77 -7.94 -2.56
N HIS A 176 9.79 -8.62 -3.07
CA HIS A 176 11.19 -8.17 -3.12
C HIS A 176 11.48 -6.91 -3.99
N VAL A 177 10.50 -6.37 -4.72
CA VAL A 177 10.74 -5.40 -5.81
C VAL A 177 10.79 -3.94 -5.33
N ARG A 178 10.10 -3.57 -4.23
CA ARG A 178 9.99 -2.15 -3.82
C ARG A 178 11.04 -1.66 -2.83
N TRP A 179 11.68 -2.55 -2.06
CA TRP A 179 12.54 -2.14 -0.95
C TRP A 179 14.02 -1.93 -1.32
N ARG A 180 14.52 -2.53 -2.41
CA ARG A 180 15.93 -2.31 -2.84
C ARG A 180 16.24 -0.86 -3.23
N HIS A 181 15.28 -0.11 -3.79
CA HIS A 181 15.53 1.25 -4.25
C HIS A 181 15.61 2.30 -3.12
N LEU A 182 15.05 2.03 -1.94
CA LEU A 182 15.11 2.98 -0.82
C LEU A 182 16.45 2.89 -0.06
N ALA A 183 17.08 1.71 -0.01
CA ALA A 183 18.35 1.51 0.70
C ALA A 183 19.56 2.16 -0.02
N HIS A 184 19.47 2.40 -1.33
CA HIS A 184 20.53 3.07 -2.10
C HIS A 184 20.45 4.60 -2.10
N LEU A 185 19.36 5.18 -1.59
CA LEU A 185 19.15 6.64 -1.60
C LEU A 185 19.58 7.34 -0.29
N VAL A 186 19.99 6.58 0.73
CA VAL A 186 20.39 7.11 2.06
C VAL A 186 21.82 6.69 2.41
N ARG A 187 22.69 6.58 1.41
CA ARG A 187 24.13 6.43 1.57
C ARG A 187 24.86 7.53 0.80
#